data_AF-A0A1E5GAX1-F1
#
_entry.id   AF-A0A1E5GAX1-F1
#
_cell.length_a   1.000
_cell.length_b   1.000
_cell.length_c   1.000
_cell.angle_alpha   90.00
_cell.angle_beta   90.00
_cell.angle_gamma   90.00
#
_symmetry.space_group_name_H-M   'P 1'
#
loop_
_entity.id
_entity.type
_entity.pdbx_description
1 polymer ?
#
loop_
_entity_poly.entity_id
_entity_poly.type
_entity_poly.pdbx_seq_one_letter_code
_entity_poly.pdbx_strand_id
1 'polypeptide(L)'
;MNKKRAVKLIILVGIILIFGTMSVLGVKKITKPSIKEKQLAFLKEHEDEMIEYIEKDSEYVQLKKYNYNLDSIVFNWNSVAEIQSMAFSEKKLSIEVDIFDRNENNLDGFEIYIIPDDISDPKRIELIE
;
A
#
# COMPACT_ATOMS: atom_id res chain seq x y z
N MET A 1 30.69 0.48 -24.07
CA MET A 1 29.66 1.13 -23.21
C MET A 1 28.29 0.64 -23.67
N ASN A 2 27.65 -0.23 -22.88
CA ASN A 2 26.49 -1.03 -23.29
C ASN A 2 25.18 -0.22 -23.30
N LYS A 3 24.61 0.00 -24.48
CA LYS A 3 23.34 0.74 -24.73
C LYS A 3 22.11 0.18 -23.99
N LYS A 4 22.19 -1.01 -23.38
CA LYS A 4 21.08 -1.62 -22.60
C LYS A 4 20.88 -1.03 -21.20
N ARG A 5 21.87 -0.34 -20.63
CA ARG A 5 21.73 0.28 -19.29
C ARG A 5 20.98 1.62 -19.30
N ALA A 6 20.91 2.30 -20.44
CA ALA A 6 20.26 3.61 -20.54
C ALA A 6 18.72 3.53 -20.54
N VAL A 7 18.14 2.44 -21.07
CA VAL A 7 16.67 2.31 -21.18
C VAL A 7 16.00 2.11 -19.82
N LYS A 8 16.65 1.41 -18.88
CA LYS A 8 16.08 1.17 -17.54
C LYS A 8 15.95 2.43 -16.67
N LEU A 9 16.76 3.47 -16.90
CA LEU A 9 16.70 4.72 -16.12
C LEU A 9 15.68 5.73 -16.68
N ILE A 10 15.29 5.62 -17.96
CA ILE A 10 14.31 6.55 -18.57
C ILE A 10 12.89 6.24 -18.08
N ILE A 11 12.55 4.97 -17.84
CA ILE A 11 11.22 4.57 -17.36
C ILE A 11 10.98 5.08 -15.92
N LEU A 12 12.05 5.18 -15.10
CA LEU A 12 11.93 5.63 -13.71
C LEU A 12 11.65 7.15 -13.59
N VAL A 13 12.10 7.96 -14.55
CA VAL A 13 11.86 9.42 -14.55
C VAL A 13 10.51 9.78 -15.18
N GLY A 14 9.95 8.91 -16.02
CA GLY A 14 8.69 9.16 -16.74
C GLY A 14 7.42 9.14 -15.87
N ILE A 15 7.43 8.50 -14.70
CA ILE A 15 6.26 8.41 -13.81
C ILE A 15 6.09 9.68 -12.96
N ILE A 16 7.16 10.43 -12.71
CA ILE A 16 7.13 11.64 -11.86
C ILE A 16 6.42 12.82 -12.56
N LEU A 17 6.32 12.81 -13.88
CA LEU A 17 5.79 13.94 -14.66
C LEU A 17 4.26 14.00 -14.81
N ILE A 18 3.50 13.00 -14.32
CA ILE A 18 2.03 13.05 -14.37
C ILE A 18 1.43 13.98 -13.28
N PHE A 19 2.21 14.40 -12.28
CA PHE A 19 1.76 15.39 -11.28
C PHE A 19 1.89 16.85 -11.74
N GLY A 20 2.33 17.09 -12.99
CA GLY A 20 2.75 18.41 -13.49
C GLY A 20 1.68 19.27 -14.18
N THR A 21 0.37 19.12 -13.92
CA THR A 21 -0.67 19.97 -14.57
C THR A 21 -1.58 20.76 -13.63
N MET A 22 -1.43 20.68 -12.30
CA MET A 22 -2.15 21.60 -11.40
C MET A 22 -1.42 22.93 -11.26
N SER A 23 -1.44 23.72 -12.34
CA SER A 23 -1.13 25.15 -12.30
C SER A 23 -2.38 25.95 -12.71
N VAL A 24 -3.32 26.12 -11.78
CA VAL A 24 -4.24 27.26 -11.80
C VAL A 24 -4.17 27.92 -10.44
N LEU A 25 -3.71 29.16 -10.45
CA LEU A 25 -3.59 30.03 -9.29
C LEU A 25 -4.92 30.12 -8.52
N GLY A 26 -4.83 29.98 -7.21
CA GLY A 26 -5.93 30.35 -6.33
C GLY A 26 -5.63 29.90 -4.91
N VAL A 27 -4.76 30.66 -4.21
CA VAL A 27 -4.51 30.55 -2.77
C VAL A 27 -4.30 29.10 -2.31
N LYS A 28 -3.04 28.67 -2.16
CA LYS A 28 -2.73 27.43 -1.44
C LYS A 28 -3.16 27.62 0.02
N LYS A 29 -4.46 27.44 0.30
CA LYS A 29 -4.91 27.08 1.62
C LYS A 29 -4.14 25.80 1.89
N ILE A 30 -3.18 25.88 2.81
CA ILE A 30 -2.65 24.67 3.45
C ILE A 30 -3.82 24.16 4.28
N THR A 31 -4.81 23.57 3.62
CA THR A 31 -5.86 22.83 4.28
C THR A 31 -5.16 21.66 4.95
N LYS A 32 -5.39 21.51 6.25
CA LYS A 32 -4.95 20.29 6.93
C LYS A 32 -5.43 19.09 6.10
N PRO A 33 -4.59 18.07 5.91
CA PRO A 33 -4.99 16.87 5.17
C PRO A 33 -6.24 16.29 5.83
N SER A 34 -7.15 15.80 4.98
CA SER A 34 -8.34 15.07 5.42
C SER A 34 -7.93 13.79 6.16
N ILE A 35 -8.85 13.25 6.96
CA ILE A 35 -8.63 11.97 7.67
C ILE A 35 -8.21 10.87 6.69
N LYS A 36 -8.89 10.77 5.54
CA LYS A 36 -8.56 9.76 4.51
C LYS A 36 -7.16 9.95 3.92
N GLU A 37 -6.73 11.19 3.67
CA GLU A 37 -5.37 11.45 3.19
C GLU A 37 -4.31 11.10 4.22
N LYS A 38 -4.58 11.32 5.52
CA LYS A 38 -3.68 10.92 6.61
C LYS A 38 -3.57 9.41 6.72
N GLN A 39 -4.71 8.69 6.68
CA GLN A 39 -4.75 7.22 6.70
C GLN A 39 -3.96 6.64 5.52
N LEU A 40 -4.17 7.17 4.31
CA LEU A 40 -3.46 6.70 3.12
C LEU A 40 -1.96 6.99 3.19
N ALA A 41 -1.56 8.17 3.66
CA ALA A 41 -0.15 8.52 3.83
C ALA A 41 0.52 7.62 4.87
N PHE A 42 -0.16 7.34 5.99
CA PHE A 42 0.29 6.45 7.03
C PHE A 42 0.52 5.02 6.53
N LEU A 43 -0.45 4.43 5.79
CA LEU A 43 -0.29 3.08 5.25
C LEU A 43 0.86 3.01 4.24
N LYS A 44 1.06 4.04 3.41
CA LYS A 44 2.21 4.09 2.47
C LYS A 44 3.54 4.25 3.19
N GLU A 45 3.58 4.99 4.30
CA GLU A 45 4.79 5.13 5.12
C GLU A 45 5.19 3.81 5.78
N HIS A 46 4.23 2.93 6.07
CA HIS A 46 4.43 1.63 6.69
C HIS A 46 4.28 0.46 5.69
N GLU A 47 4.45 0.71 4.39
CA GLU A 47 4.33 -0.32 3.35
C GLU A 47 5.29 -1.49 3.60
N ASP A 48 6.54 -1.21 4.00
CA ASP A 48 7.55 -2.22 4.30
C ASP A 48 7.17 -3.10 5.51
N GLU A 49 6.55 -2.51 6.55
CA GLU A 49 6.10 -3.27 7.74
C GLU A 49 4.93 -4.19 7.38
N MET A 50 4.01 -3.74 6.53
CA MET A 50 2.92 -4.58 6.03
C MET A 50 3.44 -5.70 5.13
N ILE A 51 4.42 -5.43 4.26
CA ILE A 51 5.07 -6.47 3.45
C ILE A 51 5.75 -7.50 4.35
N GLU A 52 6.47 -7.05 5.38
CA GLU A 52 7.14 -7.94 6.32
C GLU A 52 6.15 -8.88 7.03
N TYR A 53 5.03 -8.36 7.51
CA TYR A 53 3.94 -9.16 8.08
C TYR A 53 3.40 -10.18 7.06
N ILE A 54 3.06 -9.73 5.86
CA ILE A 54 2.51 -10.60 4.81
C ILE A 54 3.49 -11.72 4.45
N GLU A 55 4.78 -11.43 4.35
CA GLU A 55 5.78 -12.46 3.99
C GLU A 55 6.08 -13.45 5.12
N LYS A 56 6.06 -13.01 6.39
CA LYS A 56 6.54 -13.79 7.54
C LYS A 56 5.45 -14.44 8.37
N ASP A 57 4.30 -13.79 8.49
CA ASP A 57 3.27 -14.19 9.44
C ASP A 57 2.04 -14.75 8.75
N SER A 58 1.81 -14.42 7.47
CA SER A 58 0.77 -15.06 6.68
C SER A 58 1.19 -16.46 6.22
N GLU A 59 0.73 -17.50 6.93
CA GLU A 59 0.91 -18.91 6.52
C GLU A 59 0.46 -19.12 5.07
N TYR A 60 -0.62 -18.44 4.67
CA TYR A 60 -1.15 -18.48 3.32
C TYR A 60 -0.12 -18.06 2.27
N VAL A 61 0.54 -16.91 2.49
CA VAL A 61 1.54 -16.37 1.58
C VAL A 61 2.82 -17.19 1.60
N GLN A 62 3.23 -17.70 2.77
CA GLN A 62 4.39 -18.60 2.86
C GLN A 62 4.20 -19.84 1.99
N LEU A 63 3.03 -20.48 2.05
CA LEU A 63 2.69 -21.62 1.19
C LEU A 63 2.78 -21.25 -0.30
N LYS A 64 2.30 -20.06 -0.66
CA LYS A 64 2.39 -19.56 -2.04
C LYS A 64 3.83 -19.30 -2.48
N LYS A 65 4.67 -18.76 -1.60
CA LYS A 65 6.10 -18.51 -1.84
C LYS A 65 6.84 -19.81 -2.17
N TYR A 66 6.64 -20.86 -1.38
CA TYR A 66 7.30 -22.15 -1.61
C TYR A 66 6.78 -22.89 -2.83
N ASN A 67 5.46 -22.89 -3.06
CA ASN A 67 4.85 -23.73 -4.11
C ASN A 67 4.73 -23.05 -5.48
N TYR A 68 4.62 -21.72 -5.52
CA TYR A 68 4.25 -20.98 -6.74
C TYR A 68 5.24 -19.87 -7.12
N ASN A 69 6.39 -19.78 -6.46
CA ASN A 69 7.42 -18.77 -6.74
C ASN A 69 6.88 -17.33 -6.68
N LEU A 70 6.18 -17.00 -5.59
CA LEU A 70 5.77 -15.62 -5.31
C LEU A 70 6.96 -14.65 -5.45
N ASP A 71 6.72 -13.55 -6.14
CA ASP A 71 7.72 -12.52 -6.46
C ASP A 71 7.35 -11.14 -5.93
N SER A 72 6.08 -10.76 -6.01
CA SER A 72 5.64 -9.42 -5.60
C SER A 72 4.31 -9.42 -4.86
N ILE A 73 4.21 -8.51 -3.90
CA ILE A 73 3.00 -8.14 -3.15
C ILE A 73 2.62 -6.72 -3.61
N VAL A 74 1.36 -6.49 -3.95
CA VAL A 74 0.87 -5.20 -4.46
C VAL A 74 -0.36 -4.77 -3.68
N PHE A 75 -0.30 -3.57 -3.11
CA PHE A 75 -1.43 -2.98 -2.39
C PHE A 75 -2.35 -2.21 -3.32
N ASN A 76 -3.65 -2.49 -3.26
CA ASN A 76 -4.67 -1.67 -3.91
C ASN A 76 -4.99 -0.46 -3.03
N TRP A 77 -4.22 0.61 -3.15
CA TRP A 77 -4.41 1.85 -2.38
C TRP A 77 -5.80 2.49 -2.49
N ASN A 78 -6.57 2.17 -3.53
CA ASN A 78 -7.94 2.68 -3.70
C ASN A 78 -8.97 1.90 -2.88
N SER A 79 -8.62 0.69 -2.43
CA SER A 79 -9.47 -0.15 -1.56
C SER A 79 -9.48 0.31 -0.10
N VAL A 80 -8.56 1.21 0.29
CA VAL A 80 -8.41 1.63 1.69
C VAL A 80 -9.73 2.15 2.27
N ALA A 81 -10.20 1.46 3.30
CA ALA A 81 -11.45 1.74 3.98
C ALA A 81 -11.30 1.67 5.51
N GLU A 82 -12.08 2.48 6.22
CA GLU A 82 -12.29 2.31 7.66
C GLU A 82 -13.40 1.29 7.86
N ILE A 83 -13.10 0.23 8.62
CA ILE A 83 -14.07 -0.81 8.95
C ILE A 83 -14.29 -0.88 10.47
N GLN A 84 -15.50 -1.25 10.85
CA GLN A 84 -15.87 -1.51 12.24
C GLN A 84 -16.90 -2.64 12.25
N SER A 85 -16.54 -3.80 12.78
CA SER A 85 -17.42 -4.99 12.75
C SER A 85 -18.66 -4.81 13.63
N MET A 86 -18.55 -4.12 14.77
CA MET A 86 -19.65 -3.84 15.69
C MET A 86 -19.55 -2.41 16.24
N ALA A 87 -20.66 -1.82 16.69
CA ALA A 87 -20.71 -0.43 17.16
C ALA A 87 -19.68 -0.07 18.26
N PHE A 88 -19.17 -1.06 18.99
CA PHE A 88 -18.18 -0.91 20.06
C PHE A 88 -16.90 -1.71 19.82
N SER A 89 -16.70 -2.27 18.62
CA SER A 89 -15.42 -2.88 18.29
C SER A 89 -14.40 -1.79 17.93
N GLU A 90 -13.13 -2.15 18.05
CA GLU A 90 -12.05 -1.35 17.51
C GLU A 90 -12.24 -1.11 16.01
N LYS A 91 -11.85 0.10 15.57
CA LYS A 91 -11.87 0.47 14.16
C LYS A 91 -10.56 0.06 13.52
N LYS A 92 -10.63 -0.47 12.31
CA LYS A 92 -9.46 -0.92 11.55
C LYS A 92 -9.43 -0.21 10.21
N LEU A 93 -8.25 -0.09 9.63
CA LEU A 93 -8.08 0.18 8.21
C LEU A 93 -8.01 -1.14 7.48
N SER A 94 -8.77 -1.30 6.41
CA SER A 94 -8.66 -2.46 5.54
C SER A 94 -8.01 -2.07 4.22
N ILE A 95 -7.24 -2.99 3.64
CA ILE A 95 -6.61 -2.81 2.33
C ILE A 95 -6.49 -4.16 1.61
N GLU A 96 -6.91 -4.18 0.35
CA GLU A 96 -6.74 -5.31 -0.55
C GLU A 96 -5.29 -5.42 -1.03
N VAL A 97 -4.82 -6.65 -1.10
CA VAL A 97 -3.47 -7.06 -1.46
C VAL A 97 -3.57 -8.14 -2.52
N ASP A 98 -2.82 -7.97 -3.60
CA ASP A 98 -2.63 -8.98 -4.62
C ASP A 98 -1.19 -9.53 -4.56
N ILE A 99 -1.04 -10.83 -4.81
CA ILE A 99 0.26 -11.49 -4.90
C ILE A 99 0.48 -12.06 -6.29
N PHE A 100 1.71 -11.97 -6.80
CA PHE A 100 2.06 -12.37 -8.16
C PHE A 100 3.29 -13.28 -8.18
N ASP A 101 3.37 -14.13 -9.21
CA ASP A 101 4.58 -14.88 -9.54
C ASP A 101 5.57 -14.03 -10.35
N ARG A 102 6.76 -14.59 -10.59
CA ARG A 102 7.82 -13.98 -11.41
C ARG A 102 7.43 -13.68 -12.86
N ASN A 103 6.31 -14.21 -13.34
CA ASN A 103 5.80 -13.98 -14.69
C ASN A 103 4.63 -12.99 -14.70
N GLU A 104 4.40 -12.26 -13.60
CA GLU A 104 3.30 -11.31 -13.42
C GLU A 104 1.91 -11.96 -13.46
N ASN A 105 1.81 -13.28 -13.24
CA ASN A 105 0.52 -13.93 -13.06
C ASN A 105 0.01 -13.66 -11.64
N ASN A 106 -1.22 -13.17 -11.51
CA ASN A 106 -1.88 -13.06 -10.21
C ASN A 106 -2.06 -14.48 -9.63
N LEU A 107 -1.48 -14.71 -8.46
CA LEU A 107 -1.54 -15.97 -7.73
C LEU A 107 -2.74 -16.03 -6.78
N ASP A 108 -3.08 -14.88 -6.18
CA ASP A 108 -4.30 -14.64 -5.41
C ASP A 108 -4.44 -13.16 -4.99
N GLY A 109 -5.60 -12.82 -4.42
CA GLY A 109 -5.84 -11.57 -3.71
C GLY A 109 -6.58 -11.76 -2.37
N PHE A 110 -6.23 -10.97 -1.37
CA PHE A 110 -6.81 -11.00 -0.02
C PHE A 110 -6.83 -9.62 0.61
N GLU A 111 -7.55 -9.47 1.73
CA GLU A 111 -7.58 -8.23 2.51
C GLU A 111 -6.77 -8.41 3.80
N ILE A 112 -6.01 -7.39 4.19
CA ILE A 112 -5.42 -7.30 5.53
C ILE A 112 -6.05 -6.16 6.31
N TYR A 113 -6.01 -6.27 7.63
CA TYR A 113 -6.55 -5.27 8.54
C TYR A 113 -5.45 -4.68 9.41
N ILE A 114 -5.37 -3.36 9.43
CA ILE A 114 -4.39 -2.59 10.19
C ILE A 114 -5.12 -1.88 11.32
N ILE A 115 -4.64 -2.09 12.54
CA ILE A 115 -5.09 -1.37 13.72
C ILE A 115 -4.06 -0.29 14.04
N PRO A 116 -4.34 1.00 13.77
CA PRO A 116 -3.45 2.08 14.16
C PRO A 116 -3.73 2.55 15.59
N ASP A 117 -2.79 3.30 16.15
CA ASP A 117 -2.94 3.97 17.45
C ASP A 117 -4.09 5.00 17.50
N ASP A 118 -4.35 5.67 16.38
CA ASP A 118 -5.52 6.54 16.18
C ASP A 118 -6.03 6.44 14.74
N ILE A 119 -7.32 6.14 14.55
CA ILE A 119 -7.88 5.95 13.21
C ILE A 119 -7.93 7.26 12.38
N SER A 120 -8.06 8.40 13.04
CA SER A 120 -8.23 9.73 12.41
C SER A 120 -6.91 10.43 12.12
N ASP A 121 -5.87 10.16 12.90
CA ASP A 121 -4.51 10.70 12.72
C ASP A 121 -3.41 9.67 13.05
N PRO A 122 -3.37 8.54 12.34
CA PRO A 122 -2.51 7.41 12.68
C PRO A 122 -1.03 7.78 12.62
N LYS A 123 -0.25 7.22 13.55
CA LYS A 123 1.21 7.43 13.66
C LYS A 123 1.97 6.13 13.84
N ARG A 124 1.34 5.08 14.36
CA ARG A 124 1.96 3.78 14.61
C ARG A 124 0.96 2.66 14.33
N ILE A 125 1.45 1.55 13.77
CA ILE A 125 0.71 0.30 13.69
C ILE A 125 0.75 -0.38 15.07
N GLU A 126 -0.41 -0.71 15.62
CA GLU A 126 -0.51 -1.51 16.85
C GLU A 126 -0.64 -3.01 16.54
N LEU A 127 -1.37 -3.34 15.47
CA LEU A 127 -1.56 -4.72 15.02
C LEU A 127 -1.86 -4.78 13.51
N ILE A 128 -1.44 -5.88 12.89
CA ILE A 128 -1.88 -6.29 11.55
C ILE A 128 -2.50 -7.68 11.67
N GLU A 129 -3.65 -7.89 11.02
CA GLU A 129 -4.39 -9.16 10.95
C GLU A 129 -4.67 -9.55 9.50
#